data_AF-A0A1X7T0Z4-F1
#
_entry.id   AF-A0A1X7T0Z4-F1
#
_cell.length_a   1.000
_cell.length_b   1.000
_cell.length_c   1.000
_cell.angle_alpha   90.00
_cell.angle_beta   90.00
_cell.angle_gamma   90.00
#
_symmetry.space_group_name_H-M   'P 1'
#
loop_
_entity.id
_entity.type
_entity.pdbx_description
1 polymer ?
#
loop_
_entity_poly.entity_id
_entity_poly.type
_entity_poly.pdbx_seq_one_letter_code
_entity_poly.pdbx_strand_id
1 'polypeptide(L)'
;MEKIKEKEEAEEEAEKEAASIEIEDTREENPEEDTLEENSIREELNSYLAEMEPSRGTSPSMWWKDNSKRFPLLSQVAMDFLHIPATSTPSERVFSTAGNTVTQKRNCLKPKN
;
A
#
# COMPACT_ATOMS: atom_id res chain seq x y z
N MET A 1 -40.87 -10.54 22.28
CA MET A 1 -40.02 -11.44 21.48
C MET A 1 -39.74 -10.90 20.08
N GLU A 2 -40.06 -9.63 19.77
CA GLU A 2 -39.82 -9.05 18.43
C GLU A 2 -38.42 -8.44 18.27
N LYS A 3 -37.81 -7.95 19.35
CA LYS A 3 -36.48 -7.29 19.29
C LYS A 3 -35.29 -8.23 19.06
N ILE A 4 -35.49 -9.54 19.16
CA ILE A 4 -34.43 -10.53 18.90
C ILE A 4 -34.36 -10.86 17.42
N LYS A 5 -35.50 -10.82 16.72
CA LYS A 5 -35.62 -11.20 15.31
C LYS A 5 -35.00 -10.16 14.37
N GLU A 6 -35.19 -8.87 14.66
CA GLU A 6 -34.56 -7.76 13.92
C GLU A 6 -33.02 -7.74 14.05
N LYS A 7 -32.50 -8.25 15.17
CA LYS A 7 -31.05 -8.25 15.42
C LYS A 7 -30.35 -9.37 14.66
N GLU A 8 -31.05 -10.49 14.46
CA GLU A 8 -30.59 -11.65 13.72
C GLU A 8 -30.62 -11.38 12.19
N GLU A 9 -31.63 -10.65 11.72
CA GLU A 9 -31.78 -10.25 10.32
C GLU A 9 -30.71 -9.23 9.86
N ALA A 10 -30.29 -8.32 10.75
CA ALA A 10 -29.20 -7.37 10.50
C ALA A 10 -27.81 -8.02 10.54
N GLU A 11 -27.65 -9.12 11.27
CA GLU A 11 -26.39 -9.87 11.36
C GLU A 11 -26.20 -10.78 10.13
N GLU A 12 -27.30 -11.35 9.60
CA GLU A 12 -27.31 -12.12 8.36
C GLU A 12 -27.04 -11.25 7.11
N GLU A 13 -27.49 -9.99 7.10
CA GLU A 13 -27.21 -9.05 6.01
C GLU A 13 -25.73 -8.61 5.97
N ALA A 14 -25.10 -8.45 7.15
CA ALA A 14 -23.68 -8.13 7.27
C ALA A 14 -22.76 -9.29 6.85
N GLU A 15 -23.15 -10.55 7.13
CA GLU A 15 -22.40 -11.72 6.64
C GLU A 15 -22.52 -11.90 5.12
N LYS A 16 -23.67 -11.56 4.51
CA LYS A 16 -23.84 -11.59 3.04
C LYS A 16 -23.03 -10.51 2.32
N GLU A 17 -22.82 -9.35 2.94
CA GLU A 17 -21.97 -8.29 2.40
C GLU A 17 -20.47 -8.65 2.50
N ALA A 18 -20.06 -9.33 3.58
CA ALA A 18 -18.70 -9.88 3.72
C ALA A 18 -18.41 -11.03 2.73
N ALA A 19 -19.41 -11.88 2.44
CA ALA A 19 -19.31 -12.96 1.47
C ALA A 19 -19.31 -12.46 0.00
N SER A 20 -19.70 -11.20 -0.25
CA SER A 20 -19.66 -10.60 -1.60
C SER A 20 -18.27 -10.11 -2.01
N ILE A 21 -17.25 -10.25 -1.16
CA ILE A 21 -15.85 -10.04 -1.51
C ILE A 21 -15.23 -11.40 -1.90
N GLU A 22 -15.88 -12.12 -2.79
CA GLU A 22 -15.17 -13.11 -3.60
C GLU A 22 -14.51 -12.33 -4.75
N ILE A 23 -13.20 -12.16 -4.66
CA ILE A 23 -12.41 -11.74 -5.81
C ILE A 23 -12.47 -12.93 -6.78
N GLU A 24 -13.45 -12.92 -7.69
CA GLU A 24 -13.45 -13.73 -8.89
C GLU A 24 -12.22 -13.32 -9.72
N ASP A 25 -11.10 -13.99 -9.47
CA ASP A 25 -9.95 -13.98 -10.37
C ASP A 25 -10.32 -14.80 -11.62
N THR A 26 -11.15 -14.20 -12.47
CA THR A 26 -11.47 -14.67 -13.81
C THR A 26 -10.46 -14.10 -14.79
N ARG A 27 -9.17 -14.26 -14.51
CA ARG A 27 -8.15 -14.15 -15.55
C ARG A 27 -8.23 -15.45 -16.36
N GLU A 28 -8.81 -15.37 -17.56
CA GLU A 28 -8.60 -16.40 -18.58
C GLU A 28 -7.09 -16.56 -18.77
N GLU A 29 -6.53 -17.61 -18.16
CA GLU A 29 -5.15 -17.99 -18.37
C GLU A 29 -5.04 -18.47 -19.81
N ASN A 30 -4.46 -17.64 -20.67
CA ASN A 30 -3.90 -18.07 -21.94
C ASN A 30 -2.51 -18.67 -21.65
N PRO A 31 -2.36 -20.00 -21.58
CA PRO A 31 -1.18 -20.64 -20.99
C PRO A 31 0.09 -20.56 -21.86
N GLU A 32 0.01 -19.97 -23.05
CA GLU A 32 1.09 -20.02 -24.04
C GLU A 32 1.89 -18.70 -24.17
N GLU A 33 1.34 -17.55 -23.75
CA GLU A 33 2.04 -16.25 -23.84
C GLU A 33 2.66 -15.77 -22.51
N ASP A 34 2.14 -16.20 -21.35
CA ASP A 34 2.62 -15.73 -20.03
C ASP A 34 4.00 -16.31 -19.62
N THR A 35 4.48 -17.33 -20.31
CA THR A 35 5.64 -18.12 -19.84
C THR A 35 6.99 -17.41 -20.01
N LEU A 36 7.17 -16.58 -21.04
CA LEU A 36 8.48 -15.97 -21.33
C LEU A 36 8.80 -14.80 -20.39
N GLU A 37 7.81 -13.95 -20.10
CA GLU A 37 7.97 -12.84 -19.16
C GLU A 37 8.13 -13.37 -17.73
N GLU A 38 7.34 -14.37 -17.34
CA GLU A 38 7.50 -15.04 -16.05
C GLU A 38 8.90 -15.65 -15.87
N ASN A 39 9.44 -16.29 -16.91
CA ASN A 39 10.78 -16.86 -16.85
C ASN A 39 11.85 -15.77 -16.71
N SER A 40 11.72 -14.66 -17.44
CA SER A 40 12.61 -13.50 -17.29
C SER A 40 12.55 -12.91 -15.87
N ILE A 41 11.36 -12.79 -15.28
CA ILE A 41 11.17 -12.31 -13.90
C ILE A 41 11.81 -13.27 -12.91
N ARG A 42 11.60 -14.58 -13.07
CA ARG A 42 12.19 -15.61 -12.19
C ARG A 42 13.71 -15.60 -12.26
N GLU A 43 14.30 -15.45 -13.45
CA GLU A 43 15.75 -15.34 -13.63
C GLU A 43 16.32 -14.09 -12.94
N GLU A 44 15.64 -12.95 -13.10
CA GLU A 44 16.00 -11.69 -12.46
C GLU A 44 15.96 -11.81 -10.93
N LEU A 45 14.89 -12.40 -10.40
CA LEU A 45 14.71 -12.66 -8.97
C LEU A 45 15.76 -13.62 -8.41
N ASN A 46 16.01 -14.73 -9.10
CA ASN A 46 17.04 -15.70 -8.69
C ASN A 46 18.43 -15.05 -8.67
N SER A 47 18.71 -14.18 -9.64
CA SER A 47 19.97 -13.43 -9.72
C SER A 47 20.10 -12.44 -8.55
N TYR A 48 19.02 -11.76 -8.16
CA TYR A 48 18.98 -10.87 -7.00
C TYR A 48 19.19 -11.64 -5.69
N LEU A 49 18.49 -12.78 -5.51
CA LEU A 49 18.59 -13.60 -4.29
C LEU A 49 19.96 -14.28 -4.13
N ALA A 50 20.66 -14.54 -5.23
CA ALA A 50 22.01 -15.08 -5.22
C ALA A 50 23.09 -14.01 -4.97
N GLU A 51 22.73 -12.73 -5.06
CA GLU A 51 23.67 -11.63 -4.85
C GLU A 51 24.03 -11.48 -3.36
N MET A 52 25.26 -11.04 -3.09
CA MET A 52 25.70 -10.74 -1.73
C MET A 52 25.02 -9.47 -1.22
N GLU A 53 24.62 -9.46 0.06
CA GLU A 53 23.94 -8.32 0.67
C GLU A 53 24.72 -7.01 0.50
N PRO A 54 24.03 -5.89 0.22
CA PRO A 54 24.68 -4.60 0.16
C PRO A 54 25.30 -4.21 1.50
N SER A 55 26.35 -3.40 1.45
CA SER A 55 27.03 -2.89 2.64
C SER A 55 26.06 -2.17 3.59
N ARG A 56 26.24 -2.39 4.90
CA ARG A 56 25.50 -1.71 5.98
C ARG A 56 25.83 -0.22 5.99
N GLY A 57 25.13 0.55 5.18
CA GLY A 57 25.36 1.98 4.96
C GLY A 57 24.79 2.48 3.63
N THR A 58 24.54 1.58 2.69
CA THR A 58 23.86 1.93 1.43
C THR A 58 22.37 2.09 1.68
N SER A 59 21.78 3.20 1.21
CA SER A 59 20.34 3.35 1.25
C SER A 59 19.69 2.42 0.21
N PRO A 60 18.61 1.68 0.55
CA PRO A 60 17.98 0.76 -0.38
C PRO A 60 17.53 1.44 -1.69
N SER A 61 17.00 2.67 -1.62
CA SER A 61 16.60 3.42 -2.81
C SER A 61 17.77 3.77 -3.73
N MET A 62 18.95 4.10 -3.20
CA MET A 62 20.13 4.35 -4.04
C MET A 62 20.63 3.05 -4.66
N TRP A 63 20.64 1.96 -3.89
CA TRP A 63 21.04 0.65 -4.41
C TRP A 63 20.16 0.19 -5.59
N TRP A 64 18.84 0.33 -5.49
CA TRP A 64 17.92 -0.02 -6.58
C TRP A 64 18.08 0.90 -7.79
N LYS A 65 18.42 2.18 -7.60
CA LYS A 65 18.74 3.09 -8.72
C LYS A 65 19.99 2.64 -9.47
N ASP A 66 21.05 2.30 -8.74
CA ASP A 66 22.32 1.86 -9.33
C ASP A 66 22.18 0.52 -10.05
N ASN A 67 21.35 -0.39 -9.49
CA ASN A 67 21.12 -1.72 -10.05
C ASN A 67 19.92 -1.78 -11.02
N SER A 68 19.26 -0.66 -11.31
CA SER A 68 18.10 -0.60 -12.23
C SER A 68 18.38 -1.17 -13.62
N LYS A 69 19.62 -1.04 -14.11
CA LYS A 69 20.03 -1.59 -15.41
C LYS A 69 20.16 -3.12 -15.39
N ARG A 70 20.48 -3.68 -14.23
CA ARG A 70 20.66 -5.13 -14.04
C ARG A 70 19.34 -5.81 -13.71
N PHE A 71 18.50 -5.11 -12.97
CA PHE A 71 17.20 -5.58 -12.51
C PHE A 71 16.09 -4.62 -12.99
N PRO A 72 15.77 -4.59 -14.29
CA PRO A 72 14.82 -3.62 -14.85
C PRO A 72 13.38 -3.82 -14.38
N LEU A 73 12.95 -5.05 -14.12
CA LEU A 73 11.57 -5.34 -13.69
C LEU A 73 11.46 -5.21 -12.16
N LEU A 74 12.42 -5.77 -11.44
CA LEU A 74 12.42 -5.81 -9.98
C LEU A 74 12.71 -4.43 -9.38
N SER A 75 13.54 -3.60 -10.02
CA SER A 75 13.79 -2.24 -9.54
C SER A 75 12.57 -1.33 -9.57
N GLN A 76 11.67 -1.50 -10.54
CA GLN A 76 10.43 -0.72 -10.61
C GLN A 76 9.55 -1.03 -9.40
N VAL A 77 9.29 -2.31 -9.18
CA VAL A 77 8.46 -2.80 -8.07
C VAL A 77 9.10 -2.44 -6.72
N ALA A 78 10.40 -2.68 -6.56
CA ALA A 78 11.11 -2.39 -5.33
C ALA A 78 11.08 -0.89 -4.99
N MET A 79 11.19 -0.02 -6.00
CA MET A 79 11.09 1.42 -5.78
C MET A 79 9.68 1.81 -5.33
N ASP A 80 8.63 1.27 -5.92
CA ASP A 80 7.26 1.56 -5.48
C ASP A 80 7.04 1.21 -4.01
N PHE A 81 7.50 0.03 -3.58
CA PHE A 81 7.42 -0.38 -2.17
C PHE A 81 8.26 0.49 -1.22
N LEU A 82 9.45 0.92 -1.65
CA LEU A 82 10.34 1.73 -0.81
C LEU A 82 9.84 3.17 -0.59
N HIS A 83 8.99 3.69 -1.47
CA HIS A 83 8.39 5.02 -1.30
C HIS A 83 7.15 5.02 -0.41
N ILE A 84 6.60 3.85 -0.09
CA ILE A 84 5.46 3.74 0.82
C ILE A 84 5.94 4.09 2.24
N PRO A 85 5.38 5.14 2.87
CA PRO A 85 5.76 5.47 4.24
C PRO A 85 5.33 4.33 5.17
N ALA A 86 6.22 3.93 6.07
CA ALA A 86 5.94 2.87 7.04
C ALA A 86 4.82 3.24 8.04
N THR A 87 4.45 4.52 8.15
CA THR A 87 3.45 5.01 9.08
C THR A 87 2.55 6.08 8.46
N SER A 88 1.32 6.22 8.98
CA SER A 88 0.39 7.32 8.67
C SER A 88 0.85 8.69 9.22
N THR A 89 1.93 8.74 9.99
CA THR A 89 2.38 9.94 10.72
C THR A 89 2.61 11.19 9.84
N PRO A 90 3.02 11.10 8.56
CA PRO A 90 3.14 12.28 7.69
C PRO A 90 1.80 12.96 7.43
N SER A 91 0.73 12.20 7.19
CA SER A 91 -0.60 12.77 6.96
C SER A 91 -1.17 13.35 8.25
N GLU A 92 -1.00 12.67 9.39
CA GLU A 92 -1.39 13.17 10.71
C GLU A 92 -0.70 14.48 11.10
N ARG A 93 0.60 14.65 10.77
CA ARG A 93 1.32 15.90 11.01
C ARG A 93 0.76 17.05 10.17
N VAL A 94 0.45 16.78 8.90
CA VAL A 94 -0.18 17.76 8.00
C VAL A 94 -1.57 18.13 8.51
N PHE A 95 -2.40 17.15 8.88
CA PHE A 95 -3.73 17.37 9.46
C PHE A 95 -3.68 18.11 10.80
N SER A 96 -2.72 17.79 11.67
CA SER A 96 -2.54 18.47 12.96
C SER A 96 -2.12 19.93 12.76
N THR A 97 -1.21 20.20 11.81
CA THR A 97 -0.76 21.57 11.49
C THR A 97 -1.87 22.38 10.83
N ALA A 98 -2.65 21.76 9.94
CA ALA A 98 -3.82 22.38 9.31
C ALA A 98 -4.91 22.68 10.35
N GLY A 99 -5.20 21.75 11.25
CA GLY A 99 -6.13 21.94 12.37
C GLY A 99 -5.70 23.09 13.28
N ASN A 100 -4.41 23.19 13.59
CA ASN A 100 -3.87 24.29 14.37
C ASN A 100 -4.01 25.65 13.66
N THR A 101 -3.80 25.70 12.34
CA THR A 101 -3.91 26.93 11.54
C THR A 101 -5.36 27.39 11.34
N VAL A 102 -6.29 26.45 11.10
CA VAL A 102 -7.72 26.75 10.92
C VAL A 102 -8.40 27.14 12.25
N THR A 103 -7.96 26.56 13.37
CA THR A 103 -8.59 26.77 14.69
C THR A 103 -8.02 28.00 15.41
N GLN A 104 -6.71 28.30 15.32
CA GLN A 104 -6.15 29.48 16.00
C GLN A 104 -6.64 30.81 15.41
N LYS A 105 -7.00 30.87 14.12
CA LYS A 105 -7.46 32.12 13.47
C LYS A 105 -8.84 32.60 13.96
N ARG A 106 -9.58 31.82 14.75
CA ARG A 106 -10.87 32.21 15.36
C ARG A 106 -10.84 32.35 16.89
N ASN A 107 -9.69 32.16 17.54
CA ASN A 107 -9.67 32.02 19.00
C ASN A 107 -9.42 33.30 19.82
N CYS A 108 -9.37 34.51 19.24
CA CYS A 108 -9.38 35.74 20.06
C CYS A 108 -9.66 37.00 19.22
N LEU A 109 -10.94 37.29 18.93
CA LEU A 109 -11.38 38.68 18.77
C LEU A 109 -11.80 39.16 20.16
N LYS A 110 -10.94 39.96 20.80
CA LYS A 110 -11.33 40.64 22.05
C LYS A 110 -12.49 41.59 21.72
N PRO A 111 -13.59 41.60 22.50
CA PRO A 111 -14.61 42.63 22.37
C PRO A 111 -13.94 43.96 22.75
N LYS A 112 -13.80 44.86 21.77
CA LYS A 112 -13.33 46.22 22.01
C LYS A 112 -14.54 46.98 22.59
N ASN A 113 -14.44 47.39 23.86
CA ASN A 113 -15.29 48.41 24.46
C ASN A 113 -15.03 49.77 23.82
#